data_AF-A0A2W0BF88-F1
#
_entry.id   AF-A0A2W0BF88-F1
#
_cell.length_a   1.000
_cell.length_b   1.000
_cell.length_c   1.000
_cell.angle_alpha   90.00
_cell.angle_beta   90.00
_cell.angle_gamma   90.00
#
_symmetry.space_group_name_H-M   'P 1'
#
loop_
_entity.id
_entity.type
_entity.pdbx_description
1 polymer ?
#
loop_
_entity_poly.entity_id
_entity_poly.type
_entity_poly.pdbx_seq_one_letter_code
_entity_poly.pdbx_strand_id
1 'polypeptide(L)'
;MNQSDVSLTGDLATVDDVVRQHSPAFTALGFEFSGATLEGSAKLQRFPIFHFLNKQSGMRIDISFFAARDGLNGGFTVLLIKPVNRKLDVEDYLKLHDRLTPTKPFRYRVSETDVRKFAEEFLQMLLRLLSGELKPILDGKTFEETPIDWMGYR
;
A
#
# COMPACT_ATOMS: atom_id res chain seq x y z
N MET A 1 -16.47 0.17 -17.82
CA MET A 1 -16.65 1.34 -16.92
C MET A 1 -15.50 2.29 -17.20
N ASN A 2 -15.80 3.53 -17.59
CA ASN A 2 -14.79 4.56 -17.77
C ASN A 2 -14.15 4.85 -16.41
N GLN A 3 -12.84 4.60 -16.31
CA GLN A 3 -12.04 5.10 -15.20
C GLN A 3 -12.05 6.62 -15.33
N SER A 4 -12.78 7.29 -14.44
CA SER A 4 -12.74 8.73 -14.30
C SER A 4 -11.28 9.11 -14.03
N ASP A 5 -10.68 9.96 -14.86
CA ASP A 5 -9.38 10.54 -14.55
C ASP A 5 -9.50 11.30 -13.23
N VAL A 6 -9.00 10.69 -12.18
CA VAL A 6 -8.94 11.29 -10.86
C VAL A 6 -7.90 12.40 -10.93
N SER A 7 -8.34 13.66 -10.88
CA SER A 7 -7.42 14.79 -10.75
C SER A 7 -6.89 14.85 -9.32
N LEU A 8 -5.68 14.30 -9.12
CA LEU A 8 -4.92 14.39 -7.88
C LEU A 8 -4.12 15.69 -7.86
N THR A 9 -3.96 16.30 -6.68
CA THR A 9 -3.21 17.56 -6.52
C THR A 9 -2.24 17.49 -5.35
N GLY A 10 -1.25 18.38 -5.33
CA GLY A 10 -0.25 18.48 -4.26
C GLY A 10 0.50 17.17 -4.01
N ASP A 11 0.52 16.74 -2.76
CA ASP A 11 1.17 15.49 -2.34
C ASP A 11 0.62 14.26 -3.07
N LEU A 12 -0.69 14.23 -3.32
CA LEU A 12 -1.35 13.09 -3.96
C LEU A 12 -0.89 12.92 -5.41
N ALA A 13 -0.71 14.03 -6.13
CA ALA A 13 -0.18 14.02 -7.50
C ALA A 13 1.28 13.55 -7.53
N THR A 14 2.06 13.99 -6.54
CA THR A 14 3.47 13.58 -6.40
C THR A 14 3.56 12.07 -6.16
N VAL A 15 2.72 11.52 -5.28
CA VAL A 15 2.69 10.08 -5.02
C VAL A 15 2.20 9.28 -6.22
N ASP A 16 1.17 9.74 -6.95
CA ASP A 16 0.71 9.07 -8.19
C ASP A 16 1.83 8.96 -9.22
N ASP A 17 2.58 10.03 -9.47
CA ASP A 17 3.73 10.00 -10.36
C ASP A 17 4.79 8.98 -9.91
N VAL A 18 5.15 8.98 -8.63
CA VAL A 18 6.13 8.03 -8.08
C VAL A 18 5.64 6.57 -8.18
N VAL A 19 4.37 6.31 -7.91
CA VAL A 19 3.74 4.98 -8.04
C VAL A 19 3.78 4.50 -9.49
N ARG A 20 3.42 5.37 -10.44
CA ARG A 20 3.47 5.04 -11.88
C ARG A 20 4.89 4.74 -12.34
N GLN A 21 5.88 5.51 -11.89
CA GLN A 21 7.30 5.26 -12.20
C GLN A 21 7.81 3.91 -11.65
N HIS A 22 7.28 3.46 -10.51
CA HIS A 22 7.65 2.15 -9.93
C HIS A 22 6.81 0.98 -10.45
N SER A 23 5.74 1.23 -11.21
CA SER A 23 4.86 0.18 -11.76
C SER A 23 5.59 -0.94 -12.52
N PRO A 24 6.66 -0.68 -13.30
CA PRO A 24 7.41 -1.76 -13.96
C PRO A 24 8.02 -2.77 -12.96
N ALA A 25 8.43 -2.32 -11.78
CA ALA A 25 8.98 -3.22 -10.76
C ALA A 25 7.92 -4.14 -10.14
N PHE A 26 6.69 -3.64 -9.94
CA PHE A 26 5.55 -4.48 -9.57
C PHE A 26 5.18 -5.47 -10.68
N THR A 27 5.28 -5.02 -11.94
CA THR A 27 5.00 -5.88 -13.11
C THR A 27 5.98 -7.06 -13.18
N ALA A 28 7.26 -6.85 -12.83
CA ALA A 28 8.25 -7.92 -12.73
C ALA A 28 7.90 -8.97 -11.64
N LEU A 29 7.09 -8.60 -10.65
CA LEU A 29 6.54 -9.51 -9.63
C LEU A 29 5.17 -10.10 -10.04
N GLY A 30 4.73 -9.85 -11.28
CA GLY A 30 3.45 -10.32 -11.82
C GLY A 30 2.25 -9.43 -11.49
N PHE A 31 2.45 -8.22 -10.96
CA PHE A 31 1.38 -7.30 -10.57
C PHE A 31 1.32 -6.08 -11.51
N GLU A 32 0.28 -5.99 -12.34
CA GLU A 32 0.08 -4.88 -13.27
C GLU A 32 -0.71 -3.76 -12.62
N PHE A 33 -0.32 -2.49 -12.85
CA PHE A 33 -1.12 -1.35 -12.41
C PHE A 33 -2.46 -1.33 -13.15
N SER A 34 -3.55 -1.35 -12.39
CA SER A 34 -4.92 -1.44 -12.90
C SER A 34 -5.70 -0.13 -12.76
N GLY A 35 -5.13 0.88 -12.09
CA GLY A 35 -5.71 2.20 -11.94
C GLY A 35 -5.68 2.68 -10.49
N ALA A 36 -6.24 3.86 -10.25
CA ALA A 36 -6.41 4.43 -8.93
C ALA A 36 -7.88 4.78 -8.67
N THR A 37 -8.32 4.63 -7.42
CA THR A 37 -9.62 5.11 -6.95
C THR A 37 -9.41 6.18 -5.87
N LEU A 38 -10.43 7.00 -5.63
CA LEU A 38 -10.47 7.87 -4.47
C LEU A 38 -11.40 7.28 -3.43
N GLU A 39 -10.85 7.04 -2.25
CA GLU A 39 -11.63 6.75 -1.06
C GLU A 39 -11.64 7.97 -0.14
N GLY A 40 -12.48 7.94 0.89
CA GLY A 40 -12.39 8.95 1.93
C GLY A 40 -13.15 8.64 3.20
N SER A 41 -12.74 9.30 4.28
CA SER A 41 -13.45 9.28 5.54
C SER A 41 -13.40 10.65 6.21
N ALA A 42 -14.28 10.89 7.19
CA ALA A 42 -14.23 12.12 7.98
C ALA A 42 -12.85 12.34 8.62
N LYS A 43 -12.17 11.26 9.02
CA LYS A 43 -10.85 11.30 9.66
C LYS A 43 -9.70 11.42 8.64
N LEU A 44 -9.77 10.71 7.51
CA LEU A 44 -8.68 10.63 6.54
C LEU A 44 -8.86 11.55 5.32
N GLN A 45 -9.96 12.32 5.23
CA GLN A 45 -10.33 13.08 4.03
C GLN A 45 -10.26 12.18 2.77
N ARG A 46 -10.17 12.76 1.57
CA ARG A 46 -10.01 11.98 0.34
C ARG A 46 -8.56 11.52 0.19
N PHE A 47 -8.37 10.26 -0.16
CA PHE A 47 -7.05 9.68 -0.40
C PHE A 47 -7.09 8.70 -1.60
N PRO A 48 -6.03 8.66 -2.43
CA PRO A 48 -5.94 7.68 -3.50
C PRO A 48 -5.64 6.28 -2.97
N ILE A 49 -6.23 5.30 -3.65
CA ILE A 49 -5.82 3.89 -3.56
C ILE A 49 -5.34 3.46 -4.95
N PHE A 50 -4.09 3.05 -5.02
CA PHE A 50 -3.44 2.53 -6.22
C PHE A 50 -3.57 1.01 -6.26
N HIS A 51 -4.16 0.50 -7.34
CA HIS A 51 -4.50 -0.92 -7.46
C HIS A 51 -3.54 -1.63 -8.41
N PHE A 52 -2.89 -2.68 -7.93
CA PHE A 52 -2.10 -3.60 -8.75
C PHE A 52 -2.72 -4.99 -8.75
N LEU A 53 -2.89 -5.58 -9.93
CA LEU A 53 -3.56 -6.88 -10.10
C LEU A 53 -2.61 -7.88 -10.74
N ASN A 54 -2.48 -9.05 -10.12
CA ASN A 54 -1.93 -10.22 -10.76
C ASN A 54 -3.05 -10.99 -11.45
N LYS A 55 -3.09 -10.93 -12.78
CA LYS A 55 -4.15 -11.58 -13.58
C LYS A 55 -4.11 -13.10 -13.54
N GLN A 56 -2.96 -13.70 -13.24
CA GLN A 56 -2.80 -15.16 -13.18
C GLN A 56 -3.36 -15.73 -11.88
N SER A 57 -3.02 -15.11 -10.74
CA SER A 57 -3.45 -15.56 -9.42
C SER A 57 -4.75 -14.90 -8.94
N GLY A 58 -5.16 -13.81 -9.58
CA GLY A 58 -6.26 -12.94 -9.16
C GLY A 58 -5.97 -12.17 -7.86
N MET A 59 -4.73 -12.18 -7.36
CA MET A 59 -4.34 -11.39 -6.20
C MET A 59 -4.22 -9.91 -6.55
N ARG A 60 -4.56 -9.05 -5.59
CA ARG A 60 -4.48 -7.60 -5.72
C ARG A 60 -3.63 -7.00 -4.60
N ILE A 61 -2.87 -5.96 -4.93
CA ILE A 61 -2.19 -5.09 -3.97
C ILE A 61 -2.85 -3.73 -4.04
N ASP A 62 -3.39 -3.27 -2.92
CA ASP A 62 -3.92 -1.92 -2.77
C ASP A 62 -2.94 -1.10 -1.94
N ILE A 63 -2.38 -0.04 -2.52
CA ILE A 63 -1.51 0.91 -1.84
C ILE A 63 -2.31 2.20 -1.65
N SER A 64 -2.59 2.59 -0.40
CA SER A 64 -3.28 3.85 -0.11
C SER A 64 -2.29 4.87 0.41
N PHE A 65 -2.47 6.14 0.07
CA PHE A 65 -1.67 7.24 0.61
C PHE A 65 -2.54 8.35 1.18
N PHE A 66 -2.36 8.69 2.45
CA PHE A 66 -3.05 9.80 3.10
C PHE A 66 -2.06 10.91 3.46
N ALA A 67 -2.37 12.14 3.06
CA ALA A 67 -1.53 13.30 3.37
C ALA A 67 -1.55 13.64 4.87
N ALA A 68 -0.44 14.23 5.34
CA ALA A 68 -0.32 14.74 6.70
C ALA A 68 -1.27 15.93 6.91
N ARG A 69 -1.83 16.06 8.11
CA ARG A 69 -2.69 17.19 8.52
C ARG A 69 -2.54 17.48 10.01
N ASP A 70 -3.17 18.54 10.48
CA ASP A 70 -3.19 18.90 11.90
C ASP A 70 -3.64 17.72 12.78
N GLY A 71 -2.73 17.26 13.64
CA GLY A 71 -2.97 16.16 14.57
C GLY A 71 -2.94 14.74 13.98
N LEU A 72 -2.60 14.57 12.69
CA LEU A 72 -2.46 13.25 12.06
C LEU A 72 -1.29 13.20 11.06
N ASN A 73 -0.36 12.28 11.30
CA ASN A 73 0.74 12.03 10.37
C ASN A 73 0.22 11.44 9.05
N GLY A 74 0.86 11.84 7.97
CA GLY A 74 0.63 11.23 6.65
C GLY A 74 1.38 9.91 6.52
N GLY A 75 0.96 9.07 5.59
CA GLY A 75 1.54 7.74 5.45
C GLY A 75 0.90 6.88 4.38
N PHE A 76 1.32 5.62 4.39
CA PHE A 76 0.86 4.60 3.48
C PHE A 76 0.17 3.47 4.24
N THR A 77 -0.79 2.83 3.60
CA THR A 77 -1.28 1.49 4.00
C THR A 77 -1.21 0.58 2.79
N VAL A 78 -0.92 -0.71 3.04
CA VAL A 78 -0.85 -1.71 1.97
C VAL A 78 -1.67 -2.91 2.36
N LEU A 79 -2.60 -3.28 1.48
CA LEU A 79 -3.38 -4.50 1.60
C LEU A 79 -2.99 -5.47 0.50
N LEU A 80 -2.62 -6.69 0.88
CA LEU A 80 -2.57 -7.84 -0.04
C LEU A 80 -3.92 -8.56 0.00
N ILE A 81 -4.57 -8.70 -1.14
CA ILE A 81 -5.94 -9.20 -1.25
C ILE A 81 -5.95 -10.43 -2.15
N LYS A 82 -6.50 -11.54 -1.67
CA LYS A 82 -6.73 -12.75 -2.45
C LYS A 82 -8.09 -12.73 -3.17
N PRO A 83 -8.27 -13.53 -4.24
CA PRO A 83 -9.56 -13.67 -4.94
C PRO A 83 -10.73 -14.05 -4.02
N VAL A 84 -10.46 -14.80 -2.96
CA VAL A 84 -11.44 -15.21 -1.94
C VAL A 84 -11.71 -14.14 -0.88
N ASN A 85 -11.39 -12.87 -1.17
CA ASN A 85 -11.55 -11.71 -0.28
C ASN A 85 -10.81 -11.80 1.07
N ARG A 86 -9.82 -12.68 1.22
CA ARG A 86 -8.88 -12.62 2.35
C ARG A 86 -7.93 -11.45 2.15
N LYS A 87 -7.83 -10.58 3.16
CA LYS A 87 -6.99 -9.37 3.15
C LYS A 87 -5.92 -9.48 4.22
N LEU A 88 -4.70 -9.06 3.88
CA LEU A 88 -3.59 -8.94 4.79
C LEU A 88 -3.16 -7.47 4.81
N ASP A 89 -3.21 -6.83 5.97
CA ASP A 89 -2.53 -5.56 6.19
C ASP A 89 -1.04 -5.81 6.40
N VAL A 90 -0.22 -5.26 5.52
CA VAL A 90 1.23 -5.48 5.54
C VAL A 90 1.86 -4.86 6.78
N GLU A 91 1.40 -3.70 7.24
CA GLU A 91 1.97 -3.04 8.41
C GLU A 91 1.74 -3.90 9.66
N ASP A 92 0.51 -4.39 9.83
CA ASP A 92 0.15 -5.19 11.01
C ASP A 92 0.79 -6.57 10.98
N TYR A 93 0.90 -7.19 9.79
CA TYR A 93 1.69 -8.41 9.61
C TYR A 93 3.14 -8.21 10.07
N LEU A 94 3.80 -7.14 9.61
CA LEU A 94 5.19 -6.87 9.99
C LEU A 94 5.35 -6.67 11.50
N LYS A 95 4.40 -5.99 12.16
CA LYS A 95 4.41 -5.83 13.64
C LYS A 95 4.26 -7.17 14.36
N LEU A 96 3.32 -8.01 13.92
CA LEU A 96 3.07 -9.33 14.53
C LEU A 96 4.28 -10.25 14.47
N HIS A 97 5.15 -10.08 13.47
CA HIS A 97 6.39 -10.83 13.31
C HIS A 97 7.64 -10.07 13.77
N ASP A 98 7.49 -9.10 14.68
CA ASP A 98 8.57 -8.31 15.29
C ASP A 98 9.48 -7.55 14.28
N ARG A 99 8.94 -7.22 13.09
CA ARG A 99 9.64 -6.46 12.04
C ARG A 99 9.40 -4.96 12.19
N LEU A 100 9.78 -4.39 13.33
CA LEU A 100 9.49 -2.99 13.68
C LEU A 100 10.26 -1.94 12.86
N THR A 101 11.35 -2.31 12.18
CA THR A 101 12.10 -1.35 11.34
C THR A 101 11.36 -1.06 10.01
N PRO A 102 10.90 -2.08 9.26
CA PRO A 102 10.07 -1.91 8.07
C PRO A 102 8.70 -1.22 8.27
N THR A 103 8.19 -1.08 9.50
CA THR A 103 6.88 -0.44 9.75
C THR A 103 6.96 1.08 9.81
N LYS A 104 8.14 1.66 10.10
CA LYS A 104 8.34 3.12 10.20
C LYS A 104 7.91 3.89 8.93
N PRO A 105 8.19 3.42 7.70
CA PRO A 105 7.78 4.10 6.47
C PRO A 105 6.28 4.16 6.24
N PHE A 106 5.45 3.40 6.98
CA PHE A 106 4.00 3.43 6.83
C PHE A 106 3.34 4.62 7.55
N ARG A 107 3.96 5.17 8.60
CA ARG A 107 3.28 6.14 9.50
C ARG A 107 3.94 7.51 9.65
N TYR A 108 5.19 7.68 9.24
CA TYR A 108 5.96 8.88 9.59
C TYR A 108 6.20 9.81 8.42
N ARG A 109 5.19 10.64 8.12
CA ARG A 109 5.40 11.89 7.40
C ARG A 109 4.99 13.08 8.27
N VAL A 110 5.97 13.81 8.79
CA VAL A 110 5.77 15.19 9.27
C VAL A 110 5.59 16.11 8.06
N SER A 111 4.88 17.23 8.20
CA SER A 111 4.53 18.14 7.09
C SER A 111 5.74 18.60 6.25
N GLU A 112 6.92 18.71 6.85
CA GLU A 112 8.17 19.15 6.21
C GLU A 112 8.90 18.06 5.40
N THR A 113 8.38 16.83 5.37
CA THR A 113 9.02 15.72 4.66
C THR A 113 8.84 15.87 3.15
N ASP A 114 9.93 15.73 2.39
CA ASP A 114 9.90 15.58 0.93
C ASP A 114 9.06 14.36 0.53
N VAL A 115 7.91 14.63 -0.09
CA VAL A 115 6.90 13.62 -0.43
C VAL A 115 7.41 12.64 -1.46
N ARG A 116 8.16 13.14 -2.45
CA ARG A 116 8.66 12.32 -3.55
C ARG A 116 9.65 11.32 -2.98
N LYS A 117 10.65 11.81 -2.26
CA LYS A 117 11.67 10.96 -1.63
C LYS A 117 11.04 9.96 -0.66
N PHE A 118 10.07 10.39 0.16
CA PHE A 118 9.34 9.51 1.07
C PHE A 118 8.60 8.38 0.33
N ALA A 119 7.90 8.72 -0.76
CA ALA A 119 7.20 7.73 -1.58
C ALA A 119 8.16 6.77 -2.29
N GLU A 120 9.28 7.27 -2.81
CA GLU A 120 10.33 6.45 -3.44
C GLU A 120 10.93 5.45 -2.45
N GLU A 121 11.34 5.93 -1.26
CA GLU A 121 11.89 5.07 -0.20
C GLU A 121 10.87 4.02 0.25
N PHE A 122 9.60 4.42 0.42
CA PHE A 122 8.51 3.51 0.76
C PHE A 122 8.32 2.43 -0.31
N LEU A 123 8.20 2.79 -1.59
CA LEU A 123 7.96 1.82 -2.66
C LEU A 123 9.16 0.88 -2.86
N GLN A 124 10.39 1.38 -2.74
CA GLN A 124 11.59 0.53 -2.77
C GLN A 124 11.60 -0.47 -1.62
N MET A 125 11.24 -0.04 -0.41
CA MET A 125 11.11 -0.92 0.75
C MET A 125 10.01 -1.96 0.53
N LEU A 126 8.83 -1.56 0.04
CA LEU A 126 7.72 -2.47 -0.24
C LEU A 126 8.11 -3.53 -1.29
N LEU A 127 8.79 -3.13 -2.36
CA LEU A 127 9.27 -4.07 -3.39
C LEU A 127 10.28 -5.08 -2.83
N ARG A 128 11.15 -4.67 -1.90
CA ARG A 128 12.04 -5.60 -1.18
C ARG A 128 11.25 -6.58 -0.32
N LEU A 129 10.26 -6.10 0.43
CA LEU A 129 9.38 -6.98 1.20
C LEU A 129 8.64 -7.99 0.31
N LEU A 130 8.09 -7.55 -0.82
CA LEU A 130 7.36 -8.41 -1.76
C LEU A 130 8.24 -9.49 -2.39
N SER A 131 9.50 -9.16 -2.68
CA SER A 131 10.47 -10.11 -3.27
C SER A 131 11.18 -11.00 -2.23
N GLY A 132 11.17 -10.60 -0.96
CA GLY A 132 11.75 -11.31 0.17
C GLY A 132 10.70 -11.90 1.09
N GLU A 133 10.45 -11.21 2.21
CA GLU A 133 9.66 -11.70 3.34
C GLU A 133 8.22 -12.07 3.00
N LEU A 134 7.57 -11.32 2.10
CA LEU A 134 6.19 -11.54 1.68
C LEU A 134 6.09 -12.46 0.45
N LYS A 135 7.21 -12.84 -0.17
CA LYS A 135 7.20 -13.71 -1.36
C LYS A 135 6.42 -15.02 -1.12
N PRO A 136 6.57 -15.72 0.02
CA PRO A 136 5.77 -16.92 0.30
C PRO A 136 4.25 -16.68 0.33
N ILE A 137 3.83 -15.47 0.72
CA ILE A 137 2.42 -15.03 0.72
C ILE A 137 1.93 -14.87 -0.72
N LEU A 138 2.74 -14.22 -1.58
CA LEU A 138 2.44 -14.00 -3.00
C LEU A 138 2.42 -15.30 -3.80
N ASP A 139 3.30 -16.24 -3.47
CA ASP A 139 3.35 -17.59 -4.04
C ASP A 139 2.20 -18.50 -3.55
N GLY A 140 1.34 -18.00 -2.66
CA GLY A 140 0.18 -18.72 -2.14
C GLY A 140 0.48 -19.74 -1.04
N LYS A 141 1.72 -19.82 -0.54
CA LYS A 141 2.19 -20.85 0.39
C LYS A 141 1.89 -20.57 1.87
N THR A 142 1.83 -19.30 2.26
CA THR A 142 1.62 -18.87 3.65
C THR A 142 0.70 -17.66 3.69
N PHE A 143 -0.60 -17.86 3.42
CA PHE A 143 -1.58 -16.97 4.03
C PHE A 143 -1.95 -17.63 5.34
N GLU A 144 -1.54 -17.04 6.46
CA GLU A 144 -2.06 -17.48 7.75
C GLU A 144 -3.59 -17.46 7.65
N GLU A 145 -4.22 -18.59 8.02
CA GLU A 145 -5.67 -18.76 7.92
C GLU A 145 -6.43 -17.92 8.94
N THR A 146 -5.69 -17.29 9.86
CA THR A 146 -6.23 -16.43 10.88
C THR A 146 -6.75 -15.16 10.21
N PRO A 147 -8.08 -14.90 10.21
CA PRO A 147 -8.56 -13.56 9.89
C PRO A 147 -7.84 -12.60 10.84
N ILE A 148 -7.20 -11.56 10.30
CA ILE A 148 -6.66 -10.47 11.13
C ILE A 148 -7.86 -9.93 11.90
N ASP A 149 -7.94 -10.29 13.18
CA ASP A 149 -8.99 -9.80 14.06
C ASP A 149 -8.65 -8.34 14.40
N TRP A 150 -9.31 -7.44 13.69
CA TRP A 150 -9.21 -6.00 13.91
C TRP A 150 -9.73 -5.58 15.29
N MET A 151 -10.42 -6.45 16.05
CA MET A 151 -10.95 -6.20 17.38
C MET A 151 -10.07 -6.77 18.52
N GLY A 152 -8.75 -6.80 18.33
CA GLY A 152 -7.84 -7.33 19.36
C GLY A 152 -6.52 -6.58 19.56
N TYR A 153 -6.21 -5.57 18.74
CA TYR A 153 -5.00 -4.76 18.92
C TYR A 153 -5.13 -3.93 20.21
N ARG A 154 -4.45 -4.36 21.28
CA ARG A 154 -4.20 -3.55 22.48
C ARG A 154 -2.98 -2.68 22.29
#